data_AF-A0A7W1YIH5-F1
#
_entry.id   AF-A0A7W1YIH5-F1
#
_cell.length_a   1.000
_cell.length_b   1.000
_cell.length_c   1.000
_cell.angle_alpha   90.00
_cell.angle_beta   90.00
_cell.angle_gamma   90.00
#
_symmetry.space_group_name_H-M   'P 1'
#
loop_
_entity.id
_entity.type
_entity.pdbx_description
1 polymer ?
#
loop_
_entity_poly.entity_id
_entity_poly.type
_entity_poly.pdbx_seq_one_letter_code
_entity_poly.pdbx_strand_id
1 'polypeptide(L)'
;MGLASAVGAADVAADVAAVALGERYQHEVKPLLATYCAGCHNLEKHKGDLDLGVYAADTEALRARKLWKQVATKVADGDMPPEDEAKQPSAEERQVIRAWTASLKTLDHPDAGPTTLHRLNRGEYRNSIRDLLGLDYQAGADFPKDDVSDGFDNIAETLSLSPFLMEKYLVAADDILERALLADSVVLRCGAGALDLVQNGKRQAGRPDGKQRLIDGAAELATTITVASAGDHVIAVRAGAERSAGAAPLLRIRVDGKEVHAARIAAPTTATDVITCTVPLAAGERQLTVIIAGSGSSGPTGDAVVVETVEVLRLAGGTSPAASSVLI
;
A
#
# COMPACT_ATOMS: atom_id res chain seq x y z
N MET A 1 -10.28 1.25 30.08
CA MET A 1 -10.11 2.63 30.58
C MET A 1 -9.87 3.50 29.37
N GLY A 2 -10.80 4.41 29.10
CA GLY A 2 -10.82 5.21 27.87
C GLY A 2 -9.71 6.23 27.82
N LEU A 3 -9.09 6.38 26.65
CA LEU A 3 -8.24 7.50 26.30
C LEU A 3 -9.13 8.72 26.13
N ALA A 4 -9.17 9.58 27.14
CA ALA A 4 -9.68 10.94 26.98
C ALA A 4 -8.65 11.72 26.15
N SER A 5 -8.99 12.02 24.89
CA SER A 5 -8.23 13.00 24.09
C SER A 5 -8.24 14.34 24.83
N ALA A 6 -7.04 14.81 25.19
CA ALA A 6 -6.87 16.17 25.64
C ALA A 6 -7.05 17.09 24.43
N VAL A 7 -8.21 17.74 24.34
CA VAL A 7 -8.45 18.84 23.39
C VAL A 7 -7.45 19.94 23.72
N GLY A 8 -6.59 20.30 22.77
CA GLY A 8 -5.56 21.32 22.99
C GLY A 8 -6.17 22.71 23.13
N ALA A 9 -5.50 23.64 23.84
CA ALA A 9 -5.97 25.02 23.97
C ALA A 9 -6.19 25.73 22.61
N ALA A 10 -5.46 25.31 21.57
CA ALA A 10 -5.65 25.76 20.20
C ALA A 10 -6.96 25.26 19.57
N ASP A 11 -7.37 24.02 19.87
CA ASP A 11 -8.63 23.45 19.40
C ASP A 11 -9.83 24.16 20.05
N VAL A 12 -9.73 24.48 21.35
CA VAL A 12 -10.75 25.26 22.08
C VAL A 12 -10.90 26.67 21.51
N ALA A 13 -9.79 27.33 21.14
CA ALA A 13 -9.82 28.67 20.55
C ALA A 13 -10.43 28.67 19.14
N ALA A 14 -10.15 27.64 18.34
CA ALA A 14 -10.73 27.48 17.00
C ALA A 14 -12.24 27.21 17.06
N ASP A 15 -12.69 26.39 18.02
CA ASP A 15 -14.12 26.11 18.23
C ASP A 15 -14.89 27.36 18.68
N VAL A 16 -14.34 28.16 19.61
CA VAL A 16 -14.96 29.42 20.04
C VAL A 16 -15.07 30.43 18.89
N ALA A 17 -14.03 30.54 18.06
CA ALA A 17 -14.06 31.41 16.87
C ALA A 17 -15.09 30.93 15.82
N ALA A 18 -15.24 29.61 15.65
CA ALA A 18 -16.21 29.03 14.72
C ALA A 18 -17.65 29.32 15.16
N VAL A 19 -17.96 29.15 16.46
CA VAL A 19 -19.27 29.46 17.03
C VAL A 19 -19.63 30.93 16.83
N ALA A 20 -18.72 31.85 17.19
CA ALA A 20 -18.96 33.29 17.04
C ALA A 20 -19.19 33.71 15.56
N LEU A 21 -18.45 33.10 14.63
CA LEU A 21 -18.63 33.38 13.19
C LEU A 21 -19.92 32.77 12.63
N GLY A 22 -20.35 31.62 13.16
CA GLY A 22 -21.63 30.99 12.81
C GLY A 22 -22.82 31.84 13.25
N GLU A 23 -22.79 32.37 14.48
CA GLU A 23 -23.81 33.30 14.97
C GLU A 23 -23.90 34.57 14.11
N ARG A 24 -22.75 35.19 13.80
CA ARG A 24 -22.70 36.35 12.90
C ARG A 24 -23.21 36.05 11.51
N TYR A 25 -22.95 34.84 10.98
CA TYR A 25 -23.51 34.43 9.69
C TYR A 25 -25.04 34.41 9.73
N GLN A 26 -25.63 33.79 10.75
CA GLN A 26 -27.08 33.65 10.88
C GLN A 26 -27.79 35.00 11.06
N HIS A 27 -27.20 35.92 11.83
CA HIS A 27 -27.84 37.18 12.20
C HIS A 27 -27.51 38.35 11.28
N GLU A 28 -26.30 38.42 10.72
CA GLU A 28 -25.84 39.57 9.93
C GLU A 28 -25.83 39.28 8.43
N VAL A 29 -25.35 38.11 8.01
CA VAL A 29 -25.05 37.83 6.59
C VAL A 29 -26.20 37.14 5.88
N LYS A 30 -26.75 36.06 6.46
CA LYS A 30 -27.83 35.27 5.86
C LYS A 30 -29.07 36.10 5.51
N PRO A 31 -29.53 37.08 6.31
CA PRO A 31 -30.66 37.92 5.94
C PRO A 31 -30.38 38.80 4.71
N LEU A 32 -29.15 39.29 4.56
CA LEU A 32 -28.72 40.05 3.39
C LEU A 32 -28.68 39.17 2.15
N LEU A 33 -28.12 37.95 2.25
CA LEU A 33 -28.13 36.98 1.15
C LEU A 33 -29.57 36.62 0.72
N ALA A 34 -30.49 36.46 1.68
CA ALA A 34 -31.90 36.20 1.39
C ALA A 34 -32.58 37.39 0.68
N THR A 35 -32.21 38.61 1.04
CA THR A 35 -32.82 39.84 0.50
C THR A 35 -32.31 40.18 -0.90
N TYR A 36 -31.01 40.01 -1.15
CA TYR A 36 -30.33 40.52 -2.34
C TYR A 36 -29.89 39.43 -3.32
N CYS A 37 -29.67 38.18 -2.86
CA CYS A 37 -29.01 37.15 -3.67
C CYS A 37 -29.92 35.95 -3.99
N ALA A 38 -30.75 35.53 -3.03
CA ALA A 38 -31.57 34.32 -3.14
C ALA A 38 -32.64 34.39 -4.25
N GLY A 39 -32.96 35.58 -4.78
CA GLY A 39 -33.86 35.73 -5.92
C GLY A 39 -33.31 35.16 -7.23
N CYS A 40 -31.99 34.98 -7.34
CA CYS A 40 -31.27 34.50 -8.53
C CYS A 40 -30.40 33.26 -8.24
N HIS A 41 -29.83 33.16 -7.04
CA HIS A 41 -28.97 32.07 -6.60
C HIS A 41 -29.72 31.09 -5.71
N ASN A 42 -30.63 30.34 -6.32
CA ASN A 42 -31.47 29.34 -5.68
C ASN A 42 -31.56 28.08 -6.55
N LEU A 43 -32.17 27.01 -6.03
CA LEU A 43 -32.35 25.75 -6.72
C LEU A 43 -33.10 25.86 -8.07
N GLU A 44 -34.01 26.82 -8.23
CA GLU A 44 -34.83 26.96 -9.43
C GLU A 44 -34.12 27.72 -10.55
N LYS A 45 -33.55 28.90 -10.26
CA LYS A 45 -32.89 29.76 -11.25
C LYS A 45 -31.41 29.45 -11.43
N HIS A 46 -30.74 29.00 -10.37
CA HIS A 46 -29.37 28.50 -10.36
C HIS A 46 -28.36 29.36 -11.16
N LYS A 47 -28.48 30.70 -11.10
CA LYS A 47 -27.59 31.57 -11.88
C LYS A 47 -26.15 31.44 -11.40
N GLY A 48 -25.22 31.34 -12.36
CA GLY A 48 -23.79 31.19 -12.06
C GLY A 48 -23.45 29.90 -11.32
N ASP A 49 -24.27 28.85 -11.49
CA ASP A 49 -24.14 27.54 -10.85
C ASP A 49 -24.05 27.60 -9.32
N LEU A 50 -24.79 28.54 -8.72
CA LEU A 50 -24.81 28.79 -7.29
C LEU A 50 -26.23 28.69 -6.72
N ASP A 51 -26.42 27.74 -5.80
CA ASP A 51 -27.57 27.65 -4.90
C ASP A 51 -27.16 28.05 -3.48
N LEU A 52 -27.67 29.18 -3.00
CA LEU A 52 -27.41 29.63 -1.62
C LEU A 52 -28.22 28.86 -0.58
N GLY A 53 -29.23 28.09 -0.98
CA GLY A 53 -30.03 27.24 -0.08
C GLY A 53 -29.20 26.18 0.63
N VAL A 54 -28.10 25.72 0.00
CA VAL A 54 -27.14 24.76 0.58
C VAL A 54 -26.46 25.31 1.83
N TYR A 55 -26.34 26.63 1.96
CA TYR A 55 -25.65 27.30 3.06
C TYR A 55 -26.63 27.84 4.13
N ALA A 56 -27.82 27.27 4.23
CA ALA A 56 -28.80 27.70 5.24
C ALA A 56 -28.30 27.49 6.68
N ALA A 57 -27.51 26.44 6.92
CA ALA A 57 -26.84 26.19 8.18
C ALA A 57 -25.44 26.83 8.21
N ASP A 58 -25.04 27.29 9.38
CA ASP A 58 -23.78 27.98 9.60
C ASP A 58 -22.58 27.05 9.40
N THR A 59 -22.69 25.77 9.76
CA THR A 59 -21.64 24.76 9.55
C THR A 59 -21.23 24.63 8.07
N GLU A 60 -22.19 24.62 7.16
CA GLU A 60 -22.00 24.53 5.72
C GLU A 60 -21.41 25.84 5.19
N ALA A 61 -21.94 26.97 5.67
CA ALA A 61 -21.42 28.29 5.31
C ALA A 61 -19.95 28.45 5.73
N LEU A 62 -19.59 28.08 6.97
CA LEU A 62 -18.21 28.20 7.45
C LEU A 62 -17.23 27.32 6.65
N ARG A 63 -17.67 26.19 6.08
CA ARG A 63 -16.78 25.32 5.27
C ARG A 63 -16.54 25.82 3.85
N ALA A 64 -17.43 26.68 3.30
CA ALA A 64 -17.41 27.09 1.90
C ALA A 64 -16.43 28.24 1.58
N ARG A 65 -15.17 28.16 2.04
CA ARG A 65 -14.17 29.25 1.95
C ARG A 65 -13.96 29.79 0.53
N LYS A 66 -13.82 28.88 -0.43
CA LYS A 66 -13.57 29.23 -1.84
C LYS A 66 -14.74 30.03 -2.43
N LEU A 67 -15.97 29.62 -2.13
CA LEU A 67 -17.16 30.32 -2.57
C LEU A 67 -17.21 31.73 -1.98
N TRP A 68 -17.05 31.87 -0.66
CA TRP A 68 -17.18 33.17 -0.03
C TRP A 68 -16.12 34.16 -0.49
N LYS A 69 -14.90 33.71 -0.80
CA LYS A 69 -13.89 34.56 -1.45
C LYS A 69 -14.42 35.15 -2.77
N GLN A 70 -15.08 34.34 -3.61
CA GLN A 70 -15.67 34.81 -4.86
C GLN A 70 -16.85 35.76 -4.62
N VAL A 71 -17.73 35.44 -3.66
CA VAL A 71 -18.86 36.29 -3.27
C VAL A 71 -18.36 37.65 -2.77
N ALA A 72 -17.36 37.69 -1.90
CA ALA A 72 -16.80 38.93 -1.39
C ALA A 72 -16.15 39.78 -2.49
N THR A 73 -15.50 39.18 -3.48
CA THR A 73 -15.01 39.88 -4.67
C THR A 73 -16.18 40.50 -5.45
N LYS A 74 -17.20 39.70 -5.78
CA LYS A 74 -18.35 40.19 -6.56
C LYS A 74 -19.16 41.28 -5.85
N VAL A 75 -19.30 41.19 -4.54
CA VAL A 75 -19.95 42.24 -3.71
C VAL A 75 -19.08 43.49 -3.60
N ALA A 76 -17.75 43.33 -3.53
CA ALA A 76 -16.81 44.45 -3.47
C ALA A 76 -16.75 45.23 -4.80
N ASP A 77 -16.75 44.51 -5.92
CA ASP A 77 -16.71 45.07 -7.27
C ASP A 77 -18.06 45.69 -7.67
N GLY A 78 -19.14 45.36 -6.95
CA GLY A 78 -20.49 45.82 -7.24
C GLY A 78 -21.18 45.06 -8.36
N ASP A 79 -20.56 43.99 -8.86
CA ASP A 79 -21.12 43.08 -9.87
C ASP A 79 -22.39 42.36 -9.39
N MET A 80 -22.53 42.18 -8.07
CA MET A 80 -23.64 41.46 -7.45
C MET A 80 -24.25 42.23 -6.28
N PRO A 81 -25.59 42.43 -6.26
CA PRO A 81 -26.55 42.09 -7.34
C PRO A 81 -26.33 42.93 -8.62
N PRO A 82 -26.70 42.42 -9.82
CA PRO A 82 -26.59 43.16 -11.07
C PRO A 82 -27.27 44.54 -11.04
N GLU A 83 -26.75 45.52 -11.79
CA GLU A 83 -27.24 46.91 -11.76
C GLU A 83 -28.74 47.06 -12.14
N ASP A 84 -29.29 46.10 -12.89
CA ASP A 84 -30.69 46.06 -13.30
C ASP A 84 -31.64 45.54 -12.20
N GLU A 85 -31.11 45.00 -11.10
CA GLU A 85 -31.91 44.58 -9.95
C GLU A 85 -32.35 45.78 -9.10
N ALA A 86 -33.66 45.87 -8.85
CA ALA A 86 -34.27 46.98 -8.11
C ALA A 86 -33.80 47.09 -6.64
N LYS A 87 -33.28 46.01 -6.06
CA LYS A 87 -32.76 45.96 -4.69
C LYS A 87 -31.25 45.86 -4.71
N GLN A 88 -30.58 46.90 -4.21
CA GLN A 88 -29.14 46.96 -4.05
C GLN A 88 -28.78 47.09 -2.57
N PRO A 89 -27.78 46.36 -2.07
CA PRO A 89 -27.27 46.55 -0.72
C PRO A 89 -26.52 47.88 -0.61
N SER A 90 -26.72 48.57 0.51
CA SER A 90 -25.96 49.75 0.91
C SER A 90 -24.46 49.45 1.08
N ALA A 91 -23.63 50.49 1.15
CA ALA A 91 -22.20 50.32 1.39
C ALA A 91 -21.92 49.60 2.72
N GLU A 92 -22.73 49.87 3.74
CA GLU A 92 -22.67 49.25 5.06
C GLU A 92 -23.03 47.76 4.99
N GLU A 93 -24.09 47.39 4.28
CA GLU A 93 -24.50 45.98 4.10
C GLU A 93 -23.46 45.19 3.29
N ARG A 94 -22.90 45.80 2.25
CA ARG A 94 -21.77 45.20 1.50
C ARG A 94 -20.57 44.98 2.42
N GLN A 95 -20.29 45.94 3.32
CA GLN A 95 -19.20 45.83 4.27
C GLN A 95 -19.43 44.70 5.28
N VAL A 96 -20.67 44.45 5.72
CA VAL A 96 -21.01 43.32 6.60
C VAL A 96 -20.62 41.98 5.96
N ILE A 97 -21.05 41.75 4.71
CA ILE A 97 -20.74 40.52 3.97
C ILE A 97 -19.22 40.36 3.79
N ARG A 98 -18.52 41.44 3.43
CA ARG A 98 -17.07 41.43 3.25
C ARG A 98 -16.31 41.17 4.54
N ALA A 99 -16.71 41.82 5.63
CA ALA A 99 -16.04 41.69 6.93
C ALA A 99 -16.21 40.28 7.51
N TRP A 100 -17.42 39.71 7.39
CA TRP A 100 -17.63 38.31 7.78
C TRP A 100 -16.79 37.36 6.94
N THR A 101 -16.78 37.51 5.61
CA THR A 101 -15.96 36.68 4.72
C THR A 101 -14.47 36.79 5.05
N ALA A 102 -13.97 38.00 5.33
CA ALA A 102 -12.59 38.22 5.71
C ALA A 102 -12.23 37.59 7.07
N SER A 103 -13.22 37.42 7.95
CA SER A 103 -13.03 36.78 9.25
C SER A 103 -12.93 35.26 9.15
N LEU A 104 -13.41 34.65 8.05
CA LEU A 104 -13.29 33.21 7.81
C LEU A 104 -11.83 32.70 7.83
N LYS A 105 -10.85 33.56 7.54
CA LYS A 105 -9.42 33.24 7.60
C LYS A 105 -8.93 32.88 9.01
N THR A 106 -9.62 33.32 10.07
CA THR A 106 -9.21 33.00 11.44
C THR A 106 -9.49 31.55 11.82
N LEU A 107 -10.24 30.84 10.97
CA LEU A 107 -10.54 29.43 11.10
C LEU A 107 -9.63 28.58 10.19
N ASP A 108 -8.77 29.20 9.39
CA ASP A 108 -7.77 28.49 8.62
C ASP A 108 -6.58 28.15 9.55
N HIS A 109 -5.97 26.99 9.35
CA HIS A 109 -4.68 26.71 10.00
C HIS A 109 -3.64 27.74 9.52
N PRO A 110 -2.63 28.08 10.35
CA PRO A 110 -1.55 28.95 9.93
C PRO A 110 -1.00 28.43 8.60
N ASP A 111 -1.02 29.27 7.58
CA ASP A 111 -0.38 28.97 6.30
C ASP A 111 1.11 28.83 6.59
N ALA A 112 1.61 27.59 6.57
CA ALA A 112 3.00 27.26 6.84
C ALA A 112 3.95 27.83 5.77
N GLY A 113 3.40 28.51 4.75
CA GLY A 113 4.14 29.01 3.63
C GLY A 113 4.41 27.92 2.60
N PRO A 114 5.10 28.26 1.50
CA PRO A 114 5.45 27.30 0.48
C PRO A 114 6.40 26.24 1.04
N THR A 115 6.06 24.96 0.85
CA THR A 115 6.98 23.86 1.14
C THR A 115 8.12 23.85 0.13
N THR A 116 9.35 23.97 0.60
CA THR A 116 10.55 23.74 -0.20
C THR A 116 10.70 22.26 -0.52
N LEU A 117 10.88 21.94 -1.80
CA LEU A 117 11.24 20.58 -2.21
C LEU A 117 12.61 20.26 -1.61
N HIS A 118 12.68 19.18 -0.83
CA HIS A 118 13.91 18.66 -0.29
C HIS A 118 14.02 17.16 -0.60
N ARG A 119 15.26 16.67 -0.66
CA ARG A 119 15.53 15.24 -0.73
C ARG A 119 15.36 14.62 0.66
N LEU A 120 15.19 13.30 0.72
CA LEU A 120 15.31 12.55 1.97
C LEU A 120 16.76 12.61 2.48
N ASN A 121 16.92 12.72 3.79
CA ASN A 121 18.23 12.52 4.42
C ASN A 121 18.62 11.02 4.36
N ARG A 122 19.84 10.67 4.75
CA ARG A 122 20.33 9.28 4.68
C ARG A 122 19.52 8.31 5.53
N GLY A 123 19.12 8.74 6.72
CA GLY A 123 18.33 7.93 7.65
C GLY A 123 16.94 7.65 7.09
N GLU A 124 16.28 8.69 6.61
CA GLU A 124 14.98 8.66 5.94
C GLU A 124 15.03 7.80 4.69
N TYR A 125 16.02 8.00 3.81
CA TYR A 125 16.20 7.19 2.61
C TYR A 125 16.34 5.71 2.94
N ARG A 126 17.22 5.34 3.89
CA ARG A 126 17.37 3.95 4.35
C ARG A 126 16.05 3.39 4.88
N ASN A 127 15.34 4.15 5.71
CA ASN A 127 14.08 3.70 6.28
C ASN A 127 13.03 3.51 5.18
N SER A 128 12.93 4.42 4.20
CA SER A 128 12.05 4.26 3.04
C SER A 128 12.40 3.02 2.21
N ILE A 129 13.68 2.73 1.97
CA ILE A 129 14.09 1.50 1.27
C ILE A 129 13.70 0.25 2.07
N ARG A 130 13.89 0.27 3.39
CA ARG A 130 13.45 -0.83 4.27
C ARG A 130 11.94 -1.02 4.24
N ASP A 131 11.18 0.07 4.34
CA ASP A 131 9.72 0.01 4.44
C ASP A 131 9.07 -0.37 3.11
N LEU A 132 9.63 0.09 1.98
CA LEU A 132 9.09 -0.20 0.64
C LEU A 132 9.55 -1.55 0.08
N LEU A 133 10.82 -1.93 0.31
CA LEU A 133 11.45 -3.08 -0.34
C LEU A 133 11.84 -4.19 0.64
N GLY A 134 11.70 -3.98 1.95
CA GLY A 134 12.12 -4.95 2.97
C GLY A 134 13.63 -5.07 3.15
N LEU A 135 14.42 -4.20 2.50
CA LEU A 135 15.88 -4.26 2.49
C LEU A 135 16.49 -3.30 3.51
N ASP A 136 17.33 -3.80 4.41
CA ASP A 136 18.16 -2.95 5.27
C ASP A 136 19.40 -2.47 4.50
N TYR A 137 19.20 -1.47 3.62
CA TYR A 137 20.28 -0.92 2.80
C TYR A 137 21.07 0.15 3.55
N GLN A 138 22.36 -0.12 3.79
CA GLN A 138 23.28 0.89 4.32
C GLN A 138 24.07 1.51 3.17
N ALA A 139 23.69 2.73 2.78
CA ALA A 139 24.46 3.52 1.82
C ALA A 139 25.92 3.62 2.31
N GLY A 140 26.85 3.13 1.49
CA GLY A 140 28.25 2.95 1.86
C GLY A 140 28.98 4.24 2.29
N ALA A 141 30.25 4.11 2.67
CA ALA A 141 31.08 5.23 3.14
C ALA A 141 31.13 6.41 2.15
N ASP A 142 30.89 6.13 0.87
CA ASP A 142 30.90 7.09 -0.24
C ASP A 142 29.66 7.98 -0.33
N PHE A 143 28.60 7.70 0.43
CA PHE A 143 27.43 8.57 0.47
C PHE A 143 27.76 9.81 1.32
N PRO A 144 27.71 11.03 0.74
CA PRO A 144 27.95 12.26 1.48
C PRO A 144 27.09 12.33 2.74
N LYS A 145 27.64 12.86 3.83
CA LYS A 145 26.84 13.16 5.02
C LYS A 145 25.89 14.32 4.72
N ASP A 146 24.74 14.29 5.37
CA ASP A 146 23.80 15.40 5.34
C ASP A 146 24.33 16.56 6.19
N ASP A 147 24.07 17.78 5.73
CA ASP A 147 24.38 18.98 6.50
C ASP A 147 23.44 19.07 7.70
N VAL A 148 23.97 19.50 8.84
CA VAL A 148 23.21 19.66 10.07
C VAL A 148 22.97 21.16 10.29
N SER A 149 21.69 21.55 10.41
CA SER A 149 21.28 22.88 10.82
C SER A 149 20.38 22.78 12.05
N ASP A 150 20.54 23.70 13.00
CA ASP A 150 19.77 23.74 14.26
C ASP A 150 19.75 22.42 15.05
N GLY A 151 20.75 21.56 14.84
CA GLY A 151 20.86 20.23 15.46
C GLY A 151 20.10 19.11 14.74
N PHE A 152 19.50 19.40 13.59
CA PHE A 152 18.74 18.46 12.77
C PHE A 152 19.38 18.29 11.38
N ASP A 153 19.29 17.08 10.84
CA ASP A 153 19.82 16.69 9.52
C ASP A 153 18.70 16.48 8.48
N ASN A 154 17.48 16.92 8.79
CA ASN A 154 16.30 16.83 7.94
C ASN A 154 15.71 18.20 7.55
N ILE A 155 16.48 19.27 7.72
CA ILE A 155 16.05 20.62 7.38
C ILE A 155 16.13 20.83 5.87
N ALA A 156 15.00 21.19 5.27
CA ALA A 156 14.82 21.28 3.82
C ALA A 156 15.80 22.27 3.17
N GLU A 157 16.06 23.40 3.81
CA GLU A 157 16.94 24.47 3.32
C GLU A 157 18.41 24.03 3.20
N THR A 158 18.83 23.04 3.99
CA THR A 158 20.21 22.53 3.98
C THR A 158 20.37 21.26 3.15
N LEU A 159 19.27 20.57 2.82
CA LEU A 159 19.29 19.34 2.03
C LEU A 159 19.31 19.61 0.52
N SER A 160 20.42 20.20 0.06
CA SER A 160 20.67 20.38 -1.38
C SER A 160 21.05 19.07 -2.08
N LEU A 161 20.77 18.98 -3.38
CA LEU A 161 21.11 17.84 -4.23
C LEU A 161 22.21 18.24 -5.22
N SER A 162 23.45 17.88 -4.91
CA SER A 162 24.59 18.10 -5.80
C SER A 162 24.65 17.05 -6.93
N PRO A 163 25.28 17.34 -8.08
CA PRO A 163 25.47 16.35 -9.14
C PRO A 163 26.17 15.08 -8.65
N PHE A 164 27.20 15.21 -7.80
CA PHE A 164 27.89 14.07 -7.19
C PHE A 164 26.97 13.21 -6.32
N LEU A 165 26.11 13.85 -5.52
CA LEU A 165 25.16 13.13 -4.69
C LEU A 165 24.10 12.41 -5.56
N MET A 166 23.66 13.02 -6.65
CA MET A 166 22.77 12.37 -7.62
C MET A 166 23.41 11.12 -8.24
N GLU A 167 24.68 11.18 -8.65
CA GLU A 167 25.41 10.01 -9.15
C GLU A 167 25.45 8.89 -8.11
N LYS A 168 25.69 9.22 -6.84
CA LYS A 168 25.67 8.24 -5.75
C LYS A 168 24.26 7.66 -5.50
N TYR A 169 23.20 8.45 -5.64
CA TYR A 169 21.83 7.93 -5.58
C TYR A 169 21.52 6.97 -6.72
N LEU A 170 21.98 7.23 -7.95
CA LEU A 170 21.78 6.33 -9.09
C LEU A 170 22.50 5.00 -8.88
N VAL A 171 23.78 5.04 -8.46
CA VAL A 171 24.53 3.81 -8.14
C VAL A 171 23.87 3.04 -6.99
N ALA A 172 23.39 3.73 -5.96
CA ALA A 172 22.66 3.10 -4.87
C ALA A 172 21.34 2.48 -5.34
N ALA A 173 20.61 3.17 -6.23
CA ALA A 173 19.36 2.67 -6.78
C ALA A 173 19.58 1.40 -7.59
N ASP A 174 20.62 1.31 -8.42
CA ASP A 174 20.97 0.10 -9.15
C ASP A 174 21.25 -1.07 -8.20
N ASP A 175 22.08 -0.89 -7.17
CA ASP A 175 22.39 -1.93 -6.17
C ASP A 175 21.15 -2.35 -5.37
N ILE A 176 20.31 -1.39 -4.97
CA ILE A 176 19.04 -1.66 -4.28
C ILE A 176 18.10 -2.46 -5.18
N LEU A 177 17.96 -2.09 -6.45
CA LEU A 177 17.08 -2.76 -7.40
C LEU A 177 17.59 -4.16 -7.73
N GLU A 178 18.89 -4.37 -7.88
CA GLU A 178 19.47 -5.70 -8.04
C GLU A 178 19.11 -6.61 -6.86
N ARG A 179 19.21 -6.09 -5.63
CA ARG A 179 18.82 -6.85 -4.42
C ARG A 179 17.32 -7.05 -4.28
N ALA A 180 16.51 -6.07 -4.69
CA ALA A 180 15.07 -6.10 -4.53
C ALA A 180 14.36 -6.93 -5.60
N LEU A 181 14.86 -6.92 -6.84
CA LEU A 181 14.19 -7.50 -7.99
C LEU A 181 14.57 -8.95 -8.28
N LEU A 182 15.61 -9.49 -7.65
CA LEU A 182 16.10 -10.81 -8.01
C LEU A 182 15.66 -11.90 -7.04
N ALA A 183 14.80 -12.78 -7.57
CA ALA A 183 15.18 -14.18 -7.48
C ALA A 183 16.55 -14.32 -8.16
N ASP A 184 17.63 -14.40 -7.39
CA ASP A 184 19.03 -14.32 -7.85
C ASP A 184 19.40 -15.40 -8.89
N SER A 185 18.61 -16.47 -8.96
CA SER A 185 18.59 -17.41 -10.09
C SER A 185 17.32 -18.25 -10.05
N VAL A 186 16.78 -18.59 -11.23
CA VAL A 186 15.78 -19.67 -11.35
C VAL A 186 16.53 -21.00 -11.29
N VAL A 187 16.40 -21.71 -10.17
CA VAL A 187 17.00 -23.05 -10.01
C VAL A 187 16.16 -24.09 -10.74
N LEU A 188 14.82 -23.97 -10.66
CA LEU A 188 13.87 -24.81 -11.36
C LEU A 188 12.62 -23.99 -11.66
N ARG A 189 12.09 -24.09 -12.88
CA ARG A 189 10.72 -23.69 -13.21
C ARG A 189 10.19 -24.63 -14.26
N CYS A 190 9.25 -25.50 -13.87
CA CYS A 190 8.70 -26.51 -14.76
C CYS A 190 7.24 -26.82 -14.43
N GLY A 191 6.54 -27.38 -15.41
CA GLY A 191 5.29 -28.08 -15.15
C GLY A 191 5.57 -29.37 -14.38
N ALA A 192 4.67 -29.76 -13.48
CA ALA A 192 4.86 -30.95 -12.65
C ALA A 192 4.95 -32.24 -13.47
N GLY A 193 4.49 -32.23 -14.73
CA GLY A 193 4.64 -33.33 -15.68
C GLY A 193 6.10 -33.63 -16.05
N ALA A 194 7.01 -32.69 -15.80
CA ALA A 194 8.45 -32.88 -15.95
C ALA A 194 9.10 -33.65 -14.79
N LEU A 195 8.43 -33.79 -13.64
CA LEU A 195 8.93 -34.56 -12.51
C LEU A 195 8.60 -36.04 -12.68
N ASP A 196 9.48 -36.90 -12.16
CA ASP A 196 9.23 -38.33 -12.07
C ASP A 196 8.13 -38.59 -11.04
N LEU A 197 7.09 -39.32 -11.46
CA LEU A 197 5.98 -39.71 -10.60
C LEU A 197 6.20 -41.13 -10.08
N VAL A 198 6.13 -41.31 -8.77
CA VAL A 198 6.03 -42.62 -8.13
C VAL A 198 4.66 -42.73 -7.46
N GLN A 199 3.86 -43.68 -7.91
CA GLN A 199 2.53 -43.92 -7.38
C GLN A 199 2.26 -45.43 -7.38
N ASN A 200 1.75 -45.96 -6.27
CA ASN A 200 1.45 -47.39 -6.11
C ASN A 200 2.64 -48.31 -6.46
N GLY A 201 3.86 -47.90 -6.11
CA GLY A 201 5.10 -48.64 -6.41
C GLY A 201 5.53 -48.62 -7.88
N LYS A 202 4.81 -47.92 -8.76
CA LYS A 202 5.17 -47.74 -10.17
C LYS A 202 5.80 -46.37 -10.38
N ARG A 203 6.95 -46.36 -11.04
CA ARG A 203 7.61 -45.14 -11.50
C ARG A 203 7.19 -44.82 -12.93
N GLN A 204 6.77 -43.58 -13.15
CA GLN A 204 6.53 -42.99 -14.46
C GLN A 204 7.48 -41.82 -14.65
N ALA A 205 8.32 -41.90 -15.66
CA ALA A 205 9.28 -40.83 -15.95
C ALA A 205 8.59 -39.50 -16.28
N GLY A 206 9.23 -38.41 -15.87
CA GLY A 206 8.94 -37.05 -16.29
C GLY A 206 9.11 -36.85 -17.79
N ARG A 207 8.41 -35.86 -18.35
CA ARG A 207 8.63 -35.36 -19.72
C ARG A 207 8.98 -33.88 -19.65
N PRO A 208 10.05 -33.39 -20.30
CA PRO A 208 10.44 -31.99 -20.22
C PRO A 208 9.29 -30.99 -20.48
N ASP A 209 8.42 -31.28 -21.45
CA ASP A 209 7.26 -30.45 -21.80
C ASP A 209 5.97 -30.82 -21.04
N GLY A 210 6.09 -31.65 -20.00
CA GLY A 210 4.96 -32.13 -19.22
C GLY A 210 4.35 -31.01 -18.38
N LYS A 211 3.12 -30.62 -18.70
CA LYS A 211 2.47 -29.45 -18.08
C LYS A 211 2.07 -29.66 -16.62
N GLN A 212 1.51 -30.81 -16.28
CA GLN A 212 0.93 -31.07 -14.95
C GLN A 212 0.92 -32.57 -14.62
N ARG A 213 0.67 -32.90 -13.35
CA ARG A 213 0.41 -34.27 -12.88
C ARG A 213 -0.98 -34.34 -12.25
N LEU A 214 -1.77 -35.30 -12.69
CA LEU A 214 -3.03 -35.69 -12.07
C LEU A 214 -2.74 -36.91 -11.19
N ILE A 215 -3.10 -36.83 -9.92
CA ILE A 215 -2.72 -37.78 -8.89
C ILE A 215 -3.98 -38.28 -8.19
N ASP A 216 -4.17 -39.60 -8.21
CA ASP A 216 -5.21 -40.29 -7.46
C ASP A 216 -4.63 -40.96 -6.20
N GLY A 217 -4.90 -40.39 -5.04
CA GLY A 217 -4.40 -40.88 -3.76
C GLY A 217 -2.96 -40.45 -3.46
N ALA A 218 -2.16 -41.34 -2.87
CA ALA A 218 -0.80 -41.02 -2.43
C ALA A 218 0.22 -41.15 -3.58
N ALA A 219 1.07 -40.14 -3.73
CA ALA A 219 2.13 -40.14 -4.74
C ALA A 219 3.33 -39.27 -4.34
N GLU A 220 4.45 -39.51 -5.01
CA GLU A 220 5.67 -38.71 -4.91
C GLU A 220 6.07 -38.19 -6.29
N LEU A 221 6.42 -36.91 -6.37
CA LEU A 221 7.01 -36.27 -7.53
C LEU A 221 8.45 -35.92 -7.19
N ALA A 222 9.42 -36.42 -7.96
CA ALA A 222 10.83 -36.23 -7.67
C ALA A 222 11.59 -35.65 -8.87
N THR A 223 12.60 -34.83 -8.58
CA THR A 223 13.58 -34.36 -9.55
C THR A 223 14.88 -33.93 -8.85
N THR A 224 15.99 -34.01 -9.57
CA THR A 224 17.26 -33.42 -9.14
C THR A 224 17.31 -31.98 -9.60
N ILE A 225 17.63 -31.05 -8.70
CA ILE A 225 17.89 -29.64 -9.00
C ILE A 225 19.38 -29.35 -8.81
N THR A 226 19.92 -28.44 -9.63
CA THR A 226 21.31 -27.98 -9.51
C THR A 226 21.33 -26.59 -8.90
N VAL A 227 21.73 -26.51 -7.63
CA VAL A 227 21.85 -25.23 -6.91
C VAL A 227 23.23 -24.65 -7.20
N ALA A 228 23.29 -23.56 -7.96
CA ALA A 228 24.56 -22.94 -8.36
C ALA A 228 25.34 -22.38 -7.16
N SER A 229 24.63 -21.84 -6.16
CA SER A 229 25.22 -21.12 -5.03
C SER A 229 24.37 -21.28 -3.78
N ALA A 230 25.03 -21.43 -2.62
CA ALA A 230 24.33 -21.60 -1.35
C ALA A 230 23.53 -20.34 -0.97
N GLY A 231 22.40 -20.52 -0.28
CA GLY A 231 21.56 -19.41 0.21
C GLY A 231 20.12 -19.83 0.45
N ASP A 232 19.27 -18.86 0.77
CA ASP A 232 17.84 -19.09 0.94
C ASP A 232 17.15 -19.22 -0.42
N HIS A 233 16.26 -20.20 -0.52
CA HIS A 233 15.49 -20.48 -1.72
C HIS A 233 14.00 -20.58 -1.37
N VAL A 234 13.15 -20.05 -2.22
CA VAL A 234 11.71 -20.29 -2.19
C VAL A 234 11.40 -21.48 -3.07
N ILE A 235 10.75 -22.48 -2.48
CA ILE A 235 10.10 -23.56 -3.21
C ILE A 235 8.61 -23.22 -3.27
N ALA A 236 8.06 -23.14 -4.48
CA ALA A 236 6.66 -22.87 -4.74
C ALA A 236 6.03 -24.03 -5.51
N VAL A 237 4.93 -24.57 -5.00
CA VAL A 237 4.17 -25.65 -5.63
C VAL A 237 2.73 -25.19 -5.86
N ARG A 238 2.31 -25.18 -7.12
CA ARG A 238 0.92 -24.87 -7.48
C ARG A 238 0.10 -26.16 -7.53
N ALA A 239 -0.88 -26.29 -6.64
CA ALA A 239 -1.69 -27.50 -6.53
C ALA A 239 -3.14 -27.19 -6.15
N GLY A 240 -4.04 -28.10 -6.52
CA GLY A 240 -5.45 -28.08 -6.16
C GLY A 240 -5.99 -29.50 -6.01
N ALA A 241 -7.13 -29.64 -5.33
CA ALA A 241 -7.74 -30.94 -5.10
C ALA A 241 -9.24 -30.90 -5.43
N GLU A 242 -9.61 -31.50 -6.56
CA GLU A 242 -11.00 -31.59 -7.02
C GLU A 242 -11.84 -32.49 -6.11
N ARG A 243 -11.19 -33.49 -5.51
CA ARG A 243 -11.86 -34.49 -4.66
C ARG A 243 -11.00 -34.86 -3.46
N SER A 244 -11.63 -35.02 -2.31
CA SER A 244 -11.03 -35.50 -1.07
C SER A 244 -11.93 -36.59 -0.47
N ALA A 245 -11.35 -37.74 -0.12
CA ALA A 245 -12.05 -38.87 0.51
C ALA A 245 -12.11 -38.78 2.04
N GLY A 246 -11.69 -37.63 2.60
CA GLY A 246 -11.72 -37.33 4.02
C GLY A 246 -11.18 -35.94 4.30
N ALA A 247 -10.25 -35.83 5.25
CA ALA A 247 -9.51 -34.58 5.46
C ALA A 247 -8.75 -34.18 4.20
N ALA A 248 -8.72 -32.88 3.91
CA ALA A 248 -7.99 -32.28 2.79
C ALA A 248 -6.60 -32.91 2.57
N PRO A 249 -6.18 -33.23 1.34
CA PRO A 249 -4.89 -33.89 1.08
C PRO A 249 -3.72 -33.09 1.67
N LEU A 250 -2.69 -33.78 2.16
CA LEU A 250 -1.51 -33.11 2.73
C LEU A 250 -0.36 -33.13 1.71
N LEU A 251 0.09 -31.94 1.31
CA LEU A 251 1.30 -31.75 0.53
C LEU A 251 2.51 -31.61 1.46
N ARG A 252 3.57 -32.35 1.19
CA ARG A 252 4.86 -32.23 1.87
C ARG A 252 5.96 -31.95 0.86
N ILE A 253 6.92 -31.12 1.24
CA ILE A 253 8.11 -30.84 0.45
C ILE A 253 9.31 -31.42 1.20
N ARG A 254 10.11 -32.20 0.50
CA ARG A 254 11.38 -32.74 0.99
C ARG A 254 12.54 -32.27 0.12
N VAL A 255 13.65 -31.98 0.78
CA VAL A 255 14.94 -31.74 0.15
C VAL A 255 15.95 -32.70 0.75
N ASP A 256 16.66 -33.44 -0.10
CA ASP A 256 17.65 -34.46 0.30
C ASP A 256 17.08 -35.46 1.33
N GLY A 257 15.81 -35.83 1.17
CA GLY A 257 15.09 -36.75 2.05
C GLY A 257 14.56 -36.15 3.35
N LYS A 258 14.92 -34.90 3.69
CA LYS A 258 14.41 -34.20 4.89
C LYS A 258 13.16 -33.40 4.55
N GLU A 259 12.10 -33.54 5.36
CA GLU A 259 10.89 -32.71 5.25
C GLU A 259 11.18 -31.27 5.68
N VAL A 260 10.88 -30.33 4.78
CA VAL A 260 11.12 -28.89 4.97
C VAL A 260 9.81 -28.11 5.07
N HIS A 261 8.70 -28.66 4.56
CA HIS A 261 7.39 -28.03 4.65
C HIS A 261 6.25 -29.05 4.53
N ALA A 262 5.12 -28.73 5.16
CA ALA A 262 3.88 -29.49 5.04
C ALA A 262 2.67 -28.53 5.10
N ALA A 263 1.73 -28.67 4.16
CA ALA A 263 0.51 -27.87 4.10
C ALA A 263 -0.66 -28.68 3.55
N ARG A 264 -1.87 -28.37 3.98
CA ARG A 264 -3.09 -28.98 3.42
C ARG A 264 -3.45 -28.29 2.10
N ILE A 265 -3.80 -29.08 1.09
CA ILE A 265 -4.34 -28.57 -0.18
C ILE A 265 -5.84 -28.35 0.04
N ALA A 266 -6.34 -27.15 -0.25
CA ALA A 266 -7.77 -26.86 -0.17
C ALA A 266 -8.56 -27.86 -1.03
N ALA A 267 -9.62 -28.44 -0.45
CA ALA A 267 -10.47 -29.44 -1.11
C ALA A 267 -11.89 -29.41 -0.51
N PRO A 268 -12.94 -29.66 -1.31
CA PRO A 268 -12.91 -29.81 -2.77
C PRO A 268 -12.90 -28.45 -3.48
N THR A 269 -12.05 -28.30 -4.51
CA THR A 269 -12.03 -27.09 -5.37
C THR A 269 -11.43 -27.41 -6.74
N THR A 270 -11.88 -26.70 -7.77
CA THR A 270 -11.27 -26.74 -9.11
C THR A 270 -10.16 -25.70 -9.29
N ALA A 271 -10.00 -24.78 -8.33
CA ALA A 271 -8.92 -23.80 -8.36
C ALA A 271 -7.63 -24.38 -7.76
N THR A 272 -6.48 -23.94 -8.29
CA THR A 272 -5.17 -24.21 -7.70
C THR A 272 -4.69 -23.04 -6.87
N ASP A 273 -3.96 -23.34 -5.80
CA ASP A 273 -3.29 -22.34 -4.96
C ASP A 273 -1.78 -22.62 -4.91
N VAL A 274 -1.00 -21.62 -4.52
CA VAL A 274 0.46 -21.72 -4.43
C VAL A 274 0.88 -21.94 -2.99
N ILE A 275 1.44 -23.11 -2.72
CA ILE A 275 2.04 -23.45 -1.44
C ILE A 275 3.53 -23.10 -1.53
N THR A 276 4.00 -22.22 -0.65
CA THR A 276 5.39 -21.75 -0.65
C THR A 276 6.11 -22.07 0.66
N CYS A 277 7.41 -22.33 0.57
CA CYS A 277 8.28 -22.37 1.74
C CYS A 277 9.67 -21.81 1.40
N THR A 278 10.28 -21.12 2.36
CA THR A 278 11.68 -20.68 2.27
C THR A 278 12.58 -21.69 2.97
N VAL A 279 13.63 -22.14 2.29
CA VAL A 279 14.58 -23.13 2.81
C VAL A 279 16.01 -22.75 2.43
N PRO A 280 16.99 -22.85 3.36
CA PRO A 280 18.39 -22.71 3.02
C PRO A 280 18.86 -23.95 2.24
N LEU A 281 19.37 -23.74 1.03
CA LEU A 281 19.99 -24.79 0.20
C LEU A 281 21.48 -24.51 0.07
N ALA A 282 22.30 -25.55 0.21
CA ALA A 282 23.71 -25.45 -0.14
C ALA A 282 23.92 -25.76 -1.64
N ALA A 283 25.01 -25.24 -2.20
CA ALA A 283 25.35 -25.46 -3.61
C ALA A 283 25.51 -26.96 -3.94
N GLY A 284 25.36 -27.31 -5.21
CA GLY A 284 25.46 -28.66 -5.76
C GLY A 284 24.11 -29.26 -6.15
N GLU A 285 24.15 -30.55 -6.50
CA GLU A 285 22.93 -31.32 -6.80
C GLU A 285 22.12 -31.58 -5.52
N ARG A 286 20.81 -31.36 -5.60
CA ARG A 286 19.85 -31.59 -4.51
C ARG A 286 18.68 -32.40 -5.02
N GLN A 287 18.19 -33.31 -4.19
CA GLN A 287 16.96 -34.04 -4.49
C GLN A 287 15.75 -33.29 -3.95
N LEU A 288 14.87 -32.86 -4.86
CA LEU A 288 13.58 -32.26 -4.51
C LEU A 288 12.48 -33.31 -4.64
N THR A 289 11.66 -33.47 -3.61
CA THR A 289 10.49 -34.36 -3.64
C THR A 289 9.25 -33.65 -3.13
N VAL A 290 8.20 -33.63 -3.93
CA VAL A 290 6.86 -33.19 -3.54
C VAL A 290 6.02 -34.44 -3.29
N ILE A 291 5.47 -34.56 -2.10
CA ILE A 291 4.70 -35.74 -1.68
C ILE A 291 3.26 -35.32 -1.45
N ILE A 292 2.34 -36.04 -2.10
CA ILE A 292 0.92 -35.98 -1.81
C ILE A 292 0.59 -37.14 -0.90
N ALA A 293 0.35 -36.86 0.38
CA ALA A 293 -0.16 -37.83 1.32
C ALA A 293 -1.69 -37.82 1.25
N GLY A 294 -2.24 -38.87 0.64
CA GLY A 294 -3.68 -39.08 0.59
C GLY A 294 -4.25 -39.59 1.92
N SER A 295 -5.58 -39.53 2.04
CA SER A 295 -6.36 -40.05 3.18
C SER A 295 -6.31 -41.58 3.37
N GLY A 296 -5.69 -42.31 2.44
CA GLY A 296 -5.48 -43.77 2.52
C GLY A 296 -6.31 -44.61 1.53
N SER A 297 -7.25 -44.01 0.79
CA SER A 297 -7.98 -44.66 -0.30
C SER A 297 -7.38 -44.28 -1.67
N SER A 298 -7.13 -45.27 -2.53
CA SER A 298 -6.69 -45.08 -3.91
C SER A 298 -7.85 -45.35 -4.89
N GLY A 299 -7.79 -44.76 -6.10
CA GLY A 299 -8.78 -44.98 -7.16
C GLY A 299 -9.96 -43.99 -7.17
N PRO A 300 -11.11 -44.34 -7.78
CA PRO A 300 -12.23 -43.42 -8.05
C PRO A 300 -12.96 -42.95 -6.78
N THR A 301 -12.57 -43.45 -5.62
CA THR A 301 -13.04 -43.05 -4.28
C THR A 301 -11.94 -42.41 -3.42
N GLY A 302 -10.73 -42.20 -3.96
CA GLY A 302 -9.57 -41.57 -3.30
C GLY A 302 -9.48 -40.05 -3.43
N ASP A 303 -8.37 -39.44 -3.04
CA ASP A 303 -8.16 -38.00 -3.30
C ASP A 303 -7.79 -37.78 -4.78
N ALA A 304 -8.30 -36.73 -5.41
CA ALA A 304 -7.93 -36.34 -6.79
C ALA A 304 -7.23 -34.98 -6.74
N VAL A 305 -5.92 -34.99 -6.88
CA VAL A 305 -5.03 -33.83 -6.76
C VAL A 305 -4.40 -33.51 -8.10
N VAL A 306 -4.41 -32.23 -8.47
CA VAL A 306 -3.61 -31.71 -9.58
C VAL A 306 -2.43 -30.94 -9.02
N VAL A 307 -1.23 -31.24 -9.54
CA VAL A 307 -0.04 -30.40 -9.35
C VAL A 307 0.31 -29.82 -10.71
N GLU A 308 0.27 -28.49 -10.82
CA GLU A 308 0.50 -27.79 -12.08
C GLU A 308 1.97 -27.43 -12.24
N THR A 309 2.55 -26.69 -11.30
CA THR A 309 3.93 -26.21 -11.42
C THR A 309 4.74 -26.43 -10.15
N VAL A 310 6.04 -26.61 -10.34
CA VAL A 310 7.05 -26.62 -9.28
C VAL A 310 8.14 -25.64 -9.65
N GLU A 311 8.38 -24.66 -8.78
CA GLU A 311 9.39 -23.63 -8.95
C GLU A 311 10.33 -23.61 -7.75
N VAL A 312 11.62 -23.42 -8.02
CA VAL A 312 12.66 -23.17 -7.03
C VAL A 312 13.41 -21.92 -7.45
N LEU A 313 13.35 -20.90 -6.61
CA LEU A 313 13.90 -19.58 -6.84
C LEU A 313 14.87 -19.26 -5.72
N ARG A 314 16.10 -18.85 -6.04
CA ARG A 314 17.03 -18.32 -5.03
C ARG A 314 16.56 -16.93 -4.61
N LEU A 315 16.54 -16.60 -3.32
CA LEU A 315 16.28 -15.23 -2.85
C LEU A 315 17.57 -14.41 -2.90
N ALA A 316 17.49 -13.15 -3.35
CA ALA A 316 18.56 -12.18 -3.17
C ALA A 316 18.60 -11.72 -1.70
N GLY A 317 19.71 -12.00 -1.02
CA GLY A 317 19.90 -11.70 0.41
C GLY A 317 20.65 -12.82 1.10
N GLY A 318 21.68 -12.47 1.89
CA GLY A 318 22.48 -13.44 2.64
C GLY A 318 21.64 -14.31 3.57
N THR A 319 22.18 -15.49 3.90
CA THR A 319 21.58 -16.51 4.78
C THR A 319 20.76 -15.91 5.90
N SER A 320 19.47 -16.24 5.97
CA SER A 320 18.64 -16.04 7.14
C SER A 320 19.43 -16.48 8.38
N PRO A 321 19.57 -15.64 9.43
CA PRO A 321 20.23 -16.07 10.64
C PRO A 321 19.44 -17.26 11.15
N ALA A 322 20.14 -18.39 11.33
CA ALA A 322 19.59 -19.58 11.94
C ALA A 322 18.72 -19.17 13.12
N ALA A 323 17.46 -19.63 13.12
CA ALA A 323 16.54 -19.44 14.23
C ALA A 323 17.32 -19.74 15.52
N SER A 324 17.63 -18.69 16.27
CA SER A 324 18.23 -18.83 17.60
C SER A 324 17.20 -19.60 18.41
N SER A 325 17.53 -20.86 18.65
CA SER A 325 16.91 -21.66 19.69
C SER A 325 17.27 -20.97 21.00
N VAL A 326 16.44 -20.02 21.41
CA VAL A 326 16.31 -19.66 22.82
C VAL A 326 15.59 -20.85 23.46
N LEU A 327 16.38 -21.84 23.86
CA LEU A 327 15.99 -22.75 24.92
C LEU A 327 16.22 -22.02 26.24
N ILE A 328 15.18 -22.03 27.06
CA ILE A 328 15.24 -21.82 28.52
C ILE A 328 16.22 -22.82 29.12
#